data_AF-A0A814PUJ2-F1
#
_entry.id   AF-A0A814PUJ2-F1
#
_cell.length_a   1.000
_cell.length_b   1.000
_cell.length_c   1.000
_cell.angle_alpha   90.00
_cell.angle_beta   90.00
_cell.angle_gamma   90.00
#
_symmetry.space_group_name_H-M   'P 1'
#
loop_
_entity.id
_entity.type
_entity.pdbx_description
1 polymer ?
#
loop_
_entity_poly.entity_id
_entity_poly.type
_entity_poly.pdbx_seq_one_letter_code
_entity_poly.pdbx_strand_id
1 'polypeptide(L)'
;MTGRKANTTTTPAAPTKAAAKTGTTTGRVIKKDKSKNVMRELRIRKLCLNICVGESGDRLTRASKVLEQLTGQTPVFSKARYTVRSFGIRRNEKIGVFCTVRGEKAKEILEKGLKVKEYELHKGNFSAMGNFGFGIQEHIDLGIKYDPSIGIYGMDFYVVLGRAGFDIGKRKHKKASMGASHKISKDEAIKWFQQTYEGVIMPGGKTKKSKGGHHKKGKKK
;
A
#
# COMPACT_ATOMS: atom_id res chain seq x y z
N MET A 1 17.77 71.18 -58.22
CA MET A 1 19.19 70.73 -58.28
C MET A 1 19.27 69.28 -57.81
N THR A 2 20.33 68.52 -58.17
CA THR A 2 20.83 67.26 -57.54
C THR A 2 19.79 66.24 -56.98
N GLY A 3 19.64 64.99 -57.43
CA GLY A 3 20.23 64.12 -58.48
C GLY A 3 19.59 62.70 -58.34
N ARG A 4 19.26 61.92 -59.38
CA ARG A 4 20.12 60.98 -60.16
C ARG A 4 21.13 60.22 -59.28
N LYS A 5 21.31 58.88 -59.30
CA LYS A 5 20.84 57.73 -60.14
C LYS A 5 20.68 56.49 -59.17
N ALA A 6 20.42 55.20 -59.51
CA ALA A 6 20.42 54.42 -60.77
C ALA A 6 19.21 53.44 -60.85
N ASN A 7 19.37 52.20 -61.38
CA ASN A 7 18.27 51.34 -61.89
C ASN A 7 18.71 49.87 -62.18
N THR A 8 17.76 48.91 -62.35
CA THR A 8 17.87 47.55 -62.99
C THR A 8 18.82 46.51 -62.30
N THR A 9 18.75 45.17 -62.51
CA THR A 9 18.28 44.32 -63.65
C THR A 9 17.69 42.94 -63.20
N THR A 10 17.09 42.20 -64.15
CA THR A 10 16.29 40.94 -64.06
C THR A 10 17.06 39.60 -63.86
N THR A 11 16.29 38.54 -63.54
CA THR A 11 16.56 37.09 -63.32
C THR A 11 17.37 36.33 -64.41
N PRO A 12 17.89 35.11 -64.10
CA PRO A 12 17.31 33.89 -64.70
C PRO A 12 17.27 32.62 -63.77
N ALA A 13 16.93 31.46 -64.34
CA ALA A 13 16.31 30.28 -63.70
C ALA A 13 17.25 29.17 -63.16
N ALA A 14 16.65 28.06 -62.69
CA ALA A 14 17.27 26.94 -61.96
C ALA A 14 17.53 25.65 -62.80
N PRO A 15 18.36 24.75 -62.26
CA PRO A 15 18.01 23.32 -62.06
C PRO A 15 18.16 22.94 -60.56
N THR A 16 18.00 21.71 -60.04
CA THR A 16 17.84 20.34 -60.58
C THR A 16 16.97 19.50 -59.62
N LYS A 17 16.68 18.22 -59.92
CA LYS A 17 16.13 17.23 -58.94
C LYS A 17 17.21 16.28 -58.41
N ALA A 18 17.11 15.90 -57.13
CA ALA A 18 17.75 14.73 -56.54
C ALA A 18 16.71 13.94 -55.71
N ALA A 19 16.89 12.62 -55.58
CA ALA A 19 15.82 11.70 -55.20
C ALA A 19 15.61 11.50 -53.68
N ALA A 20 14.42 11.00 -53.33
CA ALA A 20 13.92 10.90 -51.97
C ALA A 20 14.68 9.91 -51.05
N LYS A 21 14.68 10.23 -49.75
CA LYS A 21 14.36 9.25 -48.70
C LYS A 21 13.30 9.81 -47.76
N THR A 22 12.07 9.33 -47.89
CA THR A 22 10.95 9.59 -46.97
C THR A 22 11.18 8.87 -45.65
N GLY A 23 11.97 9.48 -44.76
CA GLY A 23 12.09 9.05 -43.37
C GLY A 23 10.79 9.33 -42.62
N THR A 24 9.85 8.38 -42.65
CA THR A 24 8.52 8.52 -42.03
C THR A 24 8.62 9.00 -40.59
N THR A 25 8.10 10.20 -40.32
CA THR A 25 7.95 10.78 -38.99
C THR A 25 6.93 9.96 -38.19
N THR A 26 7.40 8.84 -37.64
CA THR A 26 6.64 8.04 -36.67
C THR A 26 6.41 8.92 -35.45
N GLY A 27 5.20 9.48 -35.37
CA GLY A 27 4.83 10.48 -34.36
C GLY A 27 5.14 9.94 -32.97
N ARG A 28 6.25 10.39 -32.38
CA ARG A 28 6.75 9.94 -31.09
C ARG A 28 5.83 10.51 -30.02
N VAL A 29 4.67 9.87 -29.82
CA VAL A 29 3.66 10.26 -28.85
C VAL A 29 4.37 10.51 -27.54
N ILE A 30 4.44 11.79 -27.15
CA ILE A 30 5.05 12.21 -25.91
C ILE A 30 4.18 11.62 -24.82
N LYS A 31 4.61 10.46 -24.29
CA LYS A 31 3.99 9.79 -23.16
C LYS A 31 4.21 10.69 -21.95
N LYS A 32 3.38 11.73 -21.79
CA LYS A 32 3.31 12.57 -20.58
C LYS A 32 3.37 11.63 -19.39
N ASP A 33 4.40 11.78 -18.57
CA ASP A 33 4.68 10.87 -17.46
C ASP A 33 3.46 10.75 -16.57
N LYS A 34 2.71 9.65 -16.68
CA LYS A 34 1.43 9.51 -15.97
C LYS A 34 1.64 9.41 -14.45
N SER A 35 2.88 9.21 -14.01
CA SER A 35 3.35 9.35 -12.62
C SER A 35 3.31 10.79 -12.09
N LYS A 36 3.50 11.82 -12.93
CA LYS A 36 3.50 13.25 -12.52
C LYS A 36 2.09 13.83 -12.28
N ASN A 37 1.05 12.99 -12.22
CA ASN A 37 -0.32 13.42 -11.93
C ASN A 37 -0.62 13.26 -10.44
N VAL A 38 -0.89 14.37 -9.75
CA VAL A 38 -1.19 14.44 -8.31
C VAL A 38 -2.25 13.42 -7.87
N MET A 39 -3.28 13.17 -8.68
CA MET A 39 -4.35 12.19 -8.35
C MET A 39 -3.88 10.72 -8.37
N ARG A 40 -2.62 10.46 -8.74
CA ARG A 40 -1.98 9.13 -8.69
C ARG A 40 -0.99 8.97 -7.54
N GLU A 41 -0.79 10.01 -6.72
CA GLU A 41 0.00 9.95 -5.49
C GLU A 41 -0.53 8.86 -4.55
N LEU A 42 0.39 8.16 -3.88
CA LEU A 42 0.07 7.14 -2.89
C LEU A 42 -0.08 7.78 -1.51
N ARG A 43 -1.21 7.50 -0.86
CA ARG A 43 -1.49 7.94 0.51
C ARG A 43 -1.95 6.78 1.39
N ILE A 44 -1.66 6.87 2.68
CA ILE A 44 -2.22 5.98 3.70
C ILE A 44 -3.74 6.20 3.72
N ARG A 45 -4.51 5.17 3.38
CA ARG A 45 -5.98 5.23 3.35
C ARG A 45 -6.60 4.83 4.69
N LYS A 46 -5.99 3.86 5.38
CA LYS A 46 -6.29 3.48 6.76
C LYS A 46 -5.12 2.70 7.36
N LEU A 47 -4.96 2.84 8.67
CA LEU A 47 -4.20 1.89 9.49
C LEU A 47 -5.21 0.98 10.20
N CYS A 48 -5.04 -0.33 10.09
CA CYS A 48 -5.73 -1.30 10.94
C CYS A 48 -4.77 -1.78 12.02
N LEU A 49 -5.25 -1.80 13.26
CA LEU A 49 -4.53 -2.33 14.42
C LEU A 49 -5.31 -3.53 14.94
N ASN A 50 -4.65 -4.64 15.21
CA ASN A 50 -5.26 -5.89 15.64
C ASN A 50 -4.50 -6.49 16.82
N ILE A 51 -5.21 -6.86 17.88
CA ILE A 51 -4.70 -7.72 18.95
C ILE A 51 -5.54 -8.99 18.96
N CYS A 52 -4.91 -10.13 18.65
CA CYS A 52 -5.52 -11.45 18.81
C CYS A 52 -5.00 -12.06 20.11
N VAL A 53 -5.86 -12.17 21.13
CA VAL A 53 -5.48 -12.75 22.44
C VAL A 53 -5.70 -14.26 22.44
N GLY A 54 -6.67 -14.75 21.68
CA GLY A 54 -7.01 -16.18 21.56
C GLY A 54 -8.04 -16.67 22.58
N GLU A 55 -8.40 -15.86 23.57
CA GLU A 55 -9.33 -16.20 24.65
C GLU A 55 -10.34 -15.07 24.92
N SER A 56 -11.49 -15.41 25.52
CA SER A 56 -12.41 -14.44 26.11
C SER A 56 -12.04 -14.07 27.56
N GLY A 57 -12.74 -13.09 28.13
CA GLY A 57 -12.58 -12.64 29.51
C GLY A 57 -11.69 -11.39 29.65
N ASP A 58 -11.17 -11.18 30.86
CA ASP A 58 -10.53 -9.93 31.28
C ASP A 58 -9.30 -9.54 30.46
N ARG A 59 -8.53 -10.52 29.99
CA ARG A 59 -7.35 -10.24 29.17
C ARG A 59 -7.73 -9.56 27.84
N LEU A 60 -8.91 -9.91 27.30
CA LEU A 60 -9.45 -9.28 26.10
C LEU A 60 -10.02 -7.87 26.38
N THR A 61 -10.57 -7.62 27.57
CA THR A 61 -11.04 -6.27 27.95
C THR A 61 -9.87 -5.34 28.30
N ARG A 62 -8.77 -5.86 28.87
CA ARG A 62 -7.49 -5.14 29.05
C ARG A 62 -6.87 -4.78 27.70
N ALA A 63 -6.78 -5.72 26.75
CA ALA A 63 -6.34 -5.45 25.38
C ALA A 63 -7.20 -4.39 24.65
N SER A 64 -8.49 -4.32 24.95
CA SER A 64 -9.38 -3.25 24.45
C SER A 64 -8.95 -1.88 24.96
N LYS A 65 -8.61 -1.74 26.25
CA LYS A 65 -8.13 -0.47 26.84
C LYS A 65 -6.82 0.00 26.21
N VAL A 66 -5.89 -0.90 25.89
CA VAL A 66 -4.63 -0.55 25.19
C VAL A 66 -4.91 0.06 23.81
N LEU A 67 -5.79 -0.55 23.01
CA LEU A 67 -6.15 0.00 21.69
C LEU A 67 -6.92 1.32 21.80
N GLU A 68 -7.74 1.48 22.82
CA GLU A 68 -8.46 2.73 23.10
C GLU A 68 -7.50 3.87 23.48
N GLN A 69 -6.55 3.61 24.40
CA GLN A 69 -5.48 4.54 24.76
C GLN A 69 -4.58 4.91 23.56
N LEU A 70 -4.21 3.94 22.72
CA LEU A 70 -3.37 4.17 21.54
C LEU A 70 -4.07 4.98 20.44
N THR A 71 -5.39 4.82 20.27
CA THR A 71 -6.11 5.34 19.09
C THR A 71 -7.12 6.45 19.36
N GLY A 72 -7.47 6.68 20.63
CA GLY A 72 -8.53 7.60 21.04
C GLY A 72 -9.89 7.25 20.45
N GLN A 73 -10.17 5.95 20.25
CA GLN A 73 -11.38 5.41 19.62
C GLN A 73 -11.79 4.11 20.31
N THR A 74 -13.09 3.92 20.51
CA THR A 74 -13.66 2.66 21.02
C THR A 74 -13.45 1.53 20.00
N PRO A 75 -12.70 0.46 20.35
CA PRO A 75 -12.33 -0.57 19.38
C PRO A 75 -13.39 -1.69 19.30
N VAL A 76 -13.32 -2.52 18.26
CA VAL A 76 -14.33 -3.53 17.95
C VAL A 76 -13.86 -4.93 18.30
N PHE A 77 -14.67 -5.67 19.06
CA PHE A 77 -14.40 -7.08 19.39
C PHE A 77 -14.67 -8.00 18.19
N SER A 78 -13.67 -8.80 17.83
CA SER A 78 -13.75 -9.85 16.81
C SER A 78 -14.29 -11.16 17.41
N LYS A 79 -15.16 -11.84 16.66
CA LYS A 79 -15.78 -13.13 17.04
C LYS A 79 -15.15 -14.30 16.28
N ALA A 80 -14.95 -15.41 16.98
CA ALA A 80 -14.49 -16.67 16.41
C ALA A 80 -15.50 -17.24 15.39
N ARG A 81 -15.02 -17.54 14.17
CA ARG A 81 -15.87 -18.09 13.10
C ARG A 81 -16.21 -19.57 13.27
N TYR A 82 -15.34 -20.32 13.94
CA TYR A 82 -15.40 -21.78 14.11
C TYR A 82 -14.91 -22.16 15.51
N THR A 83 -15.36 -23.30 16.03
CA THR A 83 -14.78 -23.93 17.23
C THR A 83 -13.51 -24.68 16.84
N VAL A 84 -12.40 -24.48 17.56
CA VAL A 84 -11.11 -25.12 17.28
C VAL A 84 -10.46 -25.58 18.58
N ARG A 85 -10.60 -26.88 18.90
CA ARG A 85 -10.19 -27.43 20.21
C ARG A 85 -8.70 -27.27 20.53
N SER A 86 -7.82 -27.27 19.52
CA SER A 86 -6.37 -27.03 19.70
C SER A 86 -6.01 -25.61 20.13
N PHE A 87 -6.94 -24.65 20.03
CA PHE A 87 -6.76 -23.28 20.50
C PHE A 87 -7.73 -22.93 21.65
N GLY A 88 -8.48 -23.89 22.19
CA GLY A 88 -9.52 -23.66 23.21
C GLY A 88 -10.82 -22.97 22.72
N ILE A 89 -10.72 -22.19 21.65
CA ILE A 89 -11.77 -21.30 21.11
C ILE A 89 -13.06 -22.02 20.70
N ARG A 90 -14.21 -21.44 21.07
CA ARG A 90 -15.57 -21.81 20.64
C ARG A 90 -16.12 -20.83 19.60
N ARG A 91 -17.04 -21.29 18.73
CA ARG A 91 -17.71 -20.44 17.73
C ARG A 91 -18.49 -19.30 18.40
N ASN A 92 -18.44 -18.11 17.79
CA ASN A 92 -19.04 -16.83 18.23
C ASN A 92 -18.43 -16.21 19.51
N GLU A 93 -17.50 -16.88 20.17
CA GLU A 93 -16.70 -16.35 21.29
C GLU A 93 -15.91 -15.10 20.87
N LYS A 94 -15.67 -14.15 21.78
CA LYS A 94 -14.80 -12.99 21.49
C LYS A 94 -13.34 -13.43 21.68
N ILE A 95 -12.46 -13.17 20.71
CA ILE A 95 -11.07 -13.70 20.71
C ILE A 95 -9.98 -12.68 20.38
N GLY A 96 -10.38 -11.51 19.89
CA GLY A 96 -9.46 -10.43 19.51
C GLY A 96 -10.19 -9.09 19.47
N VAL A 97 -9.42 -8.01 19.42
CA VAL A 97 -9.91 -6.63 19.34
C VAL A 97 -9.18 -5.92 18.22
N PHE A 98 -9.90 -5.12 17.42
CA PHE A 98 -9.30 -4.35 16.35
C PHE A 98 -9.83 -2.91 16.28
N CYS A 99 -8.95 -1.99 15.88
CA CYS A 99 -9.28 -0.60 15.59
C CYS A 99 -8.93 -0.26 14.13
N THR A 100 -9.49 0.82 13.58
CA THR A 100 -9.18 1.27 12.22
C THR A 100 -9.09 2.80 12.14
N VAL A 101 -7.87 3.30 12.31
CA VAL A 101 -7.51 4.72 12.31
C VAL A 101 -7.37 5.24 10.87
N ARG A 102 -7.68 6.53 10.66
CA ARG A 102 -7.55 7.28 9.40
C ARG A 102 -7.11 8.72 9.71
N GLY A 103 -6.72 9.51 8.70
CA GLY A 103 -6.27 10.90 8.89
C GLY A 103 -4.86 11.00 9.49
N GLU A 104 -4.52 12.16 10.09
CA GLU A 104 -3.20 12.38 10.71
C GLU A 104 -2.86 11.35 11.79
N LYS A 105 -3.81 11.02 12.68
CA LYS A 105 -3.65 9.98 13.72
C LYS A 105 -3.15 8.62 13.16
N ALA A 106 -3.48 8.30 11.91
CA ALA A 106 -3.00 7.06 11.27
C ALA A 106 -1.57 7.16 10.74
N LYS A 107 -1.05 8.37 10.50
CA LYS A 107 0.38 8.63 10.24
C LYS A 107 1.16 8.57 11.54
N GLU A 108 0.74 9.32 12.57
CA GLU A 108 1.40 9.40 13.88
C GLU A 108 1.61 8.01 14.51
N ILE A 109 0.56 7.19 14.56
CA ILE A 109 0.62 5.84 15.15
C ILE A 109 1.46 4.90 14.27
N LEU A 110 1.43 5.05 12.94
CA LEU A 110 2.28 4.28 12.04
C LEU A 110 3.76 4.64 12.19
N GLU A 111 4.10 5.93 12.29
CA GLU A 111 5.46 6.42 12.48
C GLU A 111 6.05 5.93 13.82
N LYS A 112 5.27 6.02 14.91
CA LYS A 112 5.61 5.37 16.18
C LYS A 112 5.88 3.87 16.00
N GLY A 113 5.00 3.14 15.32
CA GLY A 113 5.17 1.70 15.09
C GLY A 113 6.35 1.33 14.19
N LEU A 114 6.68 2.16 13.20
CA LEU A 114 7.84 1.98 12.32
C LEU A 114 9.15 2.27 13.05
N LYS A 115 9.17 3.22 14.00
CA LYS A 115 10.33 3.49 14.85
C LYS A 115 10.72 2.27 15.70
N VAL A 116 9.76 1.49 16.20
CA VAL A 116 10.00 0.21 16.92
C VAL A 116 10.57 -0.89 16.00
N LYS A 117 10.53 -0.69 14.68
CA LYS A 117 11.16 -1.54 13.68
C LYS A 117 12.33 -0.86 12.96
N GLU A 118 12.84 0.25 13.50
CA GLU A 118 13.98 0.99 12.94
C GLU A 118 13.78 1.37 11.46
N TYR A 119 12.51 1.52 11.05
CA TYR A 119 12.05 1.68 9.66
C TYR A 119 12.42 0.53 8.70
N GLU A 120 12.89 -0.62 9.21
CA GLU A 120 13.19 -1.81 8.43
C GLU A 120 11.96 -2.67 8.16
N LEU A 121 11.74 -3.08 6.90
CA LEU A 121 10.71 -4.05 6.53
C LEU A 121 11.22 -5.05 5.48
N HIS A 122 11.06 -6.35 5.71
CA HIS A 122 11.40 -7.33 4.68
C HIS A 122 10.50 -7.19 3.44
N LYS A 123 11.04 -7.48 2.25
CA LYS A 123 10.25 -7.59 1.01
C LYS A 123 9.10 -8.62 1.11
N GLY A 124 9.09 -9.50 2.11
CA GLY A 124 7.96 -10.39 2.41
C GLY A 124 6.67 -9.67 2.83
N ASN A 125 6.78 -8.63 3.68
CA ASN A 125 5.67 -7.94 4.35
C ASN A 125 4.73 -7.18 3.40
N PHE A 126 5.19 -6.85 2.19
CA PHE A 126 4.40 -6.15 1.19
C PHE A 126 3.49 -7.11 0.41
N SER A 127 2.19 -6.84 0.41
CA SER A 127 1.16 -7.55 -0.35
C SER A 127 1.27 -7.28 -1.86
N ALA A 128 0.75 -8.20 -2.68
CA ALA A 128 0.65 -8.02 -4.13
C ALA A 128 -0.15 -6.77 -4.55
N MET A 129 -1.04 -6.27 -3.69
CA MET A 129 -1.85 -5.06 -3.92
C MET A 129 -1.21 -3.76 -3.38
N GLY A 130 0.04 -3.81 -2.90
CA GLY A 130 0.74 -2.64 -2.36
C GLY A 130 0.35 -2.22 -0.93
N ASN A 131 -0.43 -3.02 -0.22
CA ASN A 131 -0.58 -2.89 1.24
C ASN A 131 0.63 -3.53 1.94
N PHE A 132 0.95 -3.14 3.17
CA PHE A 132 1.99 -3.78 3.98
C PHE A 132 1.57 -3.89 5.44
N GLY A 133 2.30 -4.68 6.23
CA GLY A 133 2.06 -4.80 7.67
C GLY A 133 3.20 -5.46 8.41
N PHE A 134 3.23 -5.28 9.72
CA PHE A 134 4.27 -5.78 10.62
C PHE A 134 3.66 -6.01 12.02
N GLY A 135 4.24 -6.95 12.78
CA GLY A 135 3.90 -7.16 14.18
C GLY A 135 4.88 -6.46 15.11
N ILE A 136 4.39 -5.88 16.19
CA ILE A 136 5.19 -5.45 17.34
C ILE A 136 4.88 -6.39 18.51
N GLN A 137 5.92 -6.80 19.24
CA GLN A 137 5.78 -7.75 20.35
C GLN A 137 5.25 -7.08 21.63
N GLU A 138 5.57 -5.80 21.84
CA GLU A 138 5.18 -5.04 23.02
C GLU A 138 4.66 -3.65 22.63
N HIS A 139 3.56 -3.21 23.24
CA HIS A 139 2.97 -1.89 22.96
C HIS A 139 3.59 -0.75 23.79
N ILE A 140 4.48 -1.07 24.73
CA ILE A 140 5.19 -0.08 25.56
C ILE A 140 6.08 0.80 24.66
N ASP A 141 6.75 0.18 23.69
CA ASP A 141 7.63 0.80 22.69
C ASP A 141 6.94 1.91 21.86
N LEU A 142 5.60 1.92 21.80
CA LEU A 142 4.79 2.95 21.16
C LEU A 142 4.65 4.24 22.00
N GLY A 143 5.30 4.28 23.18
CA GLY A 143 5.25 5.40 24.12
C GLY A 143 4.05 5.36 25.07
N ILE A 144 3.50 4.18 25.36
CA ILE A 144 2.44 3.99 26.36
C ILE A 144 3.10 3.65 27.70
N LYS A 145 2.76 4.37 28.78
CA LYS A 145 3.25 4.05 30.12
C LYS A 145 2.72 2.68 30.55
N TYR A 146 3.62 1.82 31.02
CA TYR A 146 3.26 0.49 31.53
C TYR A 146 2.29 0.55 32.72
N ASP A 147 1.24 -0.28 32.66
CA ASP A 147 0.29 -0.54 33.75
C ASP A 147 0.28 -2.05 34.05
N PRO A 148 0.75 -2.47 35.24
CA PRO A 148 0.70 -3.88 35.67
C PRO A 148 -0.71 -4.49 35.64
N SER A 149 -1.76 -3.67 35.80
CA SER A 149 -3.16 -4.10 35.76
C SER A 149 -3.59 -4.57 34.38
N ILE A 150 -3.00 -3.99 33.33
CA ILE A 150 -3.29 -4.28 31.93
C ILE A 150 -2.42 -5.44 31.42
N GLY A 151 -1.12 -5.39 31.72
CA GLY A 151 -0.12 -6.35 31.24
C GLY A 151 0.38 -6.07 29.81
N ILE A 152 1.37 -6.82 29.34
CA ILE A 152 2.01 -6.60 28.04
C ILE A 152 1.26 -7.32 26.91
N TYR A 153 1.11 -6.65 25.78
CA TYR A 153 0.49 -7.18 24.54
C TYR A 153 1.28 -6.78 23.31
N GLY A 154 1.44 -7.73 22.39
CA GLY A 154 1.82 -7.46 21.01
C GLY A 154 0.60 -7.13 20.14
N MET A 155 0.85 -6.52 18.98
CA MET A 155 -0.19 -6.12 18.04
C MET A 155 0.28 -6.11 16.58
N ASP A 156 -0.64 -6.39 15.65
CA ASP A 156 -0.41 -6.29 14.22
C ASP A 156 -0.78 -4.90 13.69
N PHE A 157 0.14 -4.27 12.97
CA PHE A 157 -0.07 -3.09 12.15
C PHE A 157 -0.33 -3.52 10.71
N TYR A 158 -1.46 -3.11 10.12
CA TYR A 158 -1.76 -3.35 8.70
C TYR A 158 -2.14 -2.05 7.98
N VAL A 159 -1.23 -1.56 7.14
CA VAL A 159 -1.35 -0.32 6.38
C VAL A 159 -1.99 -0.60 5.02
N VAL A 160 -3.12 0.07 4.77
CA VAL A 160 -3.75 0.05 3.44
C VAL A 160 -3.42 1.34 2.72
N LEU A 161 -2.64 1.24 1.66
CA LEU A 161 -2.37 2.35 0.75
C LEU A 161 -3.53 2.53 -0.25
N GLY A 162 -3.60 3.70 -0.87
CA GLY A 162 -4.55 3.99 -1.93
C GLY A 162 -4.26 5.31 -2.62
N ARG A 163 -4.86 5.51 -3.79
CA ARG A 163 -4.87 6.79 -4.52
C ARG A 163 -6.22 7.49 -4.37
N ALA A 164 -6.32 8.73 -4.86
CA ALA A 164 -7.62 9.37 -5.08
C ALA A 164 -8.39 8.63 -6.19
N GLY A 165 -9.64 8.22 -5.93
CA GLY A 165 -10.46 7.43 -6.86
C GLY A 165 -10.78 5.99 -6.43
N PHE A 166 -10.10 5.45 -5.41
CA PHE A 166 -10.28 4.09 -4.86
C PHE A 166 -11.69 3.78 -4.29
N ASP A 167 -12.59 4.77 -4.29
CA ASP A 167 -13.96 4.69 -3.79
C ASP A 167 -14.99 4.30 -4.85
N ILE A 168 -14.62 4.29 -6.13
CA ILE A 168 -15.48 3.85 -7.24
C ILE A 168 -15.91 2.37 -7.06
N GLY A 169 -15.07 1.54 -6.44
CA GLY A 169 -15.40 0.15 -6.08
C GLY A 169 -16.13 -0.03 -4.74
N LYS A 170 -16.38 1.06 -3.99
CA LYS A 170 -16.91 1.04 -2.61
C LYS A 170 -18.22 1.81 -2.44
N ARG A 171 -18.47 2.82 -3.27
CA ARG A 171 -19.73 3.58 -3.30
C ARG A 171 -20.94 2.69 -3.66
N LYS A 172 -22.12 3.05 -3.13
CA LYS A 172 -23.41 2.37 -3.42
C LYS A 172 -23.88 2.61 -4.86
N HIS A 173 -23.92 3.87 -5.28
CA HIS A 173 -24.40 4.29 -6.61
C HIS A 173 -23.28 4.26 -7.68
N LYS A 174 -23.58 3.79 -8.90
CA LYS A 174 -22.66 3.68 -10.04
C LYS A 174 -21.30 3.04 -9.66
N LYS A 175 -21.33 1.94 -8.91
CA LYS A 175 -20.15 1.14 -8.53
C LYS A 175 -19.49 0.54 -9.77
N ALA A 176 -18.15 0.58 -9.85
CA ALA A 176 -17.40 -0.02 -10.95
C ALA A 176 -16.07 -0.63 -10.47
N SER A 177 -15.44 -1.45 -11.31
CA SER A 177 -14.12 -2.04 -11.04
C SER A 177 -13.00 -1.01 -11.23
N MET A 178 -11.88 -1.20 -10.53
CA MET A 178 -10.70 -0.34 -10.69
C MET A 178 -9.80 -0.86 -11.80
N GLY A 179 -9.59 -0.04 -12.83
CA GLY A 179 -8.69 -0.33 -13.95
C GLY A 179 -7.26 -0.62 -13.49
N ALA A 180 -6.58 -1.56 -14.14
CA ALA A 180 -5.29 -2.08 -13.70
C ALA A 180 -4.23 -0.99 -13.48
N SER A 181 -4.18 0.03 -14.37
CA SER A 181 -3.23 1.15 -14.30
C SER A 181 -3.47 2.16 -13.17
N HIS A 182 -4.51 1.96 -12.34
CA HIS A 182 -4.78 2.74 -11.12
C HIS A 182 -4.63 1.88 -9.84
N LYS A 183 -4.53 0.55 -9.95
CA LYS A 183 -4.12 -0.31 -8.83
C LYS A 183 -2.66 -0.02 -8.45
N ILE A 184 -2.31 -0.26 -7.19
CA ILE A 184 -0.92 -0.14 -6.70
C ILE A 184 -0.24 -1.50 -6.85
N SER A 185 1.02 -1.52 -7.28
CA SER A 185 1.84 -2.74 -7.32
C SER A 185 2.69 -2.90 -6.05
N LYS A 186 3.16 -4.13 -5.79
CA LYS A 186 4.08 -4.40 -4.69
C LYS A 186 5.35 -3.54 -4.74
N ASP A 187 5.99 -3.45 -5.90
CA ASP A 187 7.24 -2.69 -6.07
C ASP A 187 7.02 -1.16 -6.10
N GLU A 188 5.79 -0.69 -6.35
CA GLU A 188 5.41 0.72 -6.16
C GLU A 188 5.26 1.08 -4.67
N ALA A 189 4.61 0.23 -3.87
CA ALA A 189 4.49 0.44 -2.43
C ALA A 189 5.84 0.36 -1.69
N ILE A 190 6.74 -0.52 -2.16
CA ILE A 190 8.15 -0.61 -1.74
C ILE A 190 8.87 0.72 -1.96
N LYS A 191 8.79 1.28 -3.17
CA LYS A 191 9.40 2.59 -3.48
C LYS A 191 8.79 3.73 -2.68
N TRP A 192 7.46 3.75 -2.53
CA TRP A 192 6.78 4.74 -1.71
C TRP A 192 7.22 4.70 -0.25
N PHE A 193 7.41 3.52 0.33
CA PHE A 193 7.91 3.37 1.70
C PHE A 193 9.33 3.94 1.84
N GLN A 194 10.23 3.58 0.91
CA GLN A 194 11.60 4.12 0.84
C GLN A 194 11.64 5.64 0.64
N GLN A 195 10.66 6.23 -0.06
CA GLN A 195 10.59 7.67 -0.32
C GLN A 195 9.87 8.48 0.77
N THR A 196 9.02 7.86 1.59
CA THR A 196 8.19 8.56 2.60
C THR A 196 8.75 8.43 4.01
N TYR A 197 9.48 7.35 4.29
CA TYR A 197 10.00 7.00 5.61
C TYR A 197 11.49 6.62 5.60
N GLU A 198 12.18 6.82 4.46
CA GLU A 198 13.59 6.45 4.23
C GLU A 198 13.94 4.97 4.53
N GLY A 199 12.91 4.13 4.70
CA GLY A 199 13.02 2.84 5.36
C GLY A 199 13.73 1.76 4.54
N VAL A 200 14.60 1.01 5.22
CA VAL A 200 15.40 -0.06 4.62
C VAL A 200 14.53 -1.27 4.30
N ILE A 201 14.72 -1.85 3.11
CA ILE A 201 13.96 -3.03 2.68
C ILE A 201 14.87 -4.25 2.59
N MET A 202 14.88 -5.04 3.66
CA MET A 202 15.65 -6.27 3.74
C MET A 202 15.23 -7.28 2.64
N PRO A 203 16.20 -7.94 1.97
CA PRO A 203 15.91 -9.04 1.06
C PRO A 203 15.35 -10.23 1.87
N GLY A 204 14.07 -10.55 1.66
CA GLY A 204 13.43 -11.65 2.36
C GLY A 204 14.10 -13.00 2.05
N GLY A 205 14.45 -13.74 3.10
CA GLY A 205 15.01 -15.09 2.97
C GLY A 205 14.12 -16.00 2.10
N LYS A 206 14.75 -16.87 1.30
CA LYS A 206 14.08 -17.69 0.27
C LYS A 206 12.88 -18.45 0.85
N THR A 207 11.66 -18.01 0.53
CA THR A 207 10.44 -18.70 0.94
C THR A 207 10.41 -20.10 0.33
N LYS A 208 10.54 -21.13 1.18
CA LYS A 208 10.40 -22.53 0.76
C LYS A 208 9.01 -22.71 0.15
N LYS A 209 8.92 -22.85 -1.18
CA LYS A 209 7.67 -23.19 -1.87
C LYS A 209 7.16 -24.52 -1.30
N SER A 210 6.04 -24.48 -0.58
CA SER A 210 5.31 -25.69 -0.20
C SER A 210 4.86 -26.39 -1.47
N LYS A 211 5.36 -27.62 -1.70
CA LYS A 211 4.92 -28.46 -2.82
C LYS A 211 3.50 -28.94 -2.53
N GLY A 212 2.50 -28.23 -3.07
CA GLY A 212 1.10 -28.65 -3.01
C GLY A 212 0.90 -29.97 -3.76
N GLY A 213 0.83 -31.08 -3.02
CA GLY A 213 0.67 -32.42 -3.59
C GLY A 213 -0.75 -32.67 -4.08
N HIS A 214 -1.02 -32.41 -5.36
CA HIS A 214 -2.27 -32.85 -5.99
C HIS A 214 -2.29 -34.39 -6.12
N HIS A 215 -2.96 -35.04 -5.17
CA HIS A 215 -3.30 -36.45 -5.24
C HIS A 215 -4.23 -36.71 -6.45
N LYS A 216 -3.68 -37.14 -7.58
CA LYS A 216 -4.48 -37.70 -8.68
C LYS A 216 -5.10 -39.01 -8.18
N LYS A 217 -6.42 -39.02 -7.94
CA LYS A 217 -7.17 -40.28 -7.75
C LYS A 217 -6.99 -41.11 -9.03
N GLY A 218 -6.34 -42.26 -8.91
CA GLY A 218 -6.23 -43.21 -10.02
C GLY A 218 -7.60 -43.78 -10.36
N LYS A 219 -7.92 -43.86 -11.66
CA LYS A 219 -8.97 -44.78 -12.11
C LYS A 219 -8.45 -46.21 -11.85
N LYS A 220 -9.19 -47.00 -11.07
CA LYS A 220 -9.08 -48.46 -11.20
C LYS A 220 -9.67 -48.87 -12.55
N LYS A 221 -9.10 -49.92 -13.14
CA LYS A 221 -9.83 -50.80 -14.08
C LYS A 221 -10.73 -51.71 -13.25
#